data_AF-A0A3A4ZF36-F1
#
_entry.id   AF-A0A3A4ZF36-F1
#
_cell.length_a   1.000
_cell.length_b   1.000
_cell.length_c   1.000
_cell.angle_alpha   90.00
_cell.angle_beta   90.00
_cell.angle_gamma   90.00
#
_symmetry.space_group_name_H-M   'P 1'
#
loop_
_entity.id
_entity.type
_entity.pdbx_description
1 polymer ?
#
loop_
_entity_poly.entity_id
_entity_poly.type
_entity_poly.pdbx_seq_one_letter_code
_entity_poly.pdbx_strand_id
1 'polypeptide(L)'
;MARLTKSGTSRPASRPRSDRRAGFVESKRTGRLSKGGPSVANILQPAEIVEIGIEKEKKRRDFYAMCAERFKGRRELYELFEKLYEWEVEHVRRFTEIRDGLSKAQYTESYAGETEAYMNALVQSDLYLDLTAAKFAEEVKTPVDAIEKGIGFEKDAILFFNGLVPFVDPKNREIIQTLIAEEQQHIIYLFNMKKELAGK
;
A
#
# COMPACT_ATOMS: atom_id res chain seq x y z
N MET A 1 -56.61 -2.35 32.52
CA MET A 1 -57.04 -3.27 33.61
C MET A 1 -56.03 -4.40 33.69
N ALA A 2 -55.18 -4.38 34.72
CA ALA A 2 -55.20 -5.30 35.88
C ALA A 2 -54.44 -6.61 35.58
N ARG A 3 -53.19 -6.77 36.07
CA ARG A 3 -52.79 -7.32 37.41
C ARG A 3 -53.09 -8.84 37.48
N LEU A 4 -52.30 -9.75 38.06
CA LEU A 4 -51.13 -9.76 38.94
C LEU A 4 -50.76 -11.25 39.19
N THR A 5 -49.47 -11.60 39.09
CA THR A 5 -48.61 -12.31 40.07
C THR A 5 -49.00 -13.64 40.75
N LYS A 6 -48.00 -14.54 40.89
CA LYS A 6 -47.18 -14.83 42.11
C LYS A 6 -46.44 -16.16 41.90
N SER A 7 -45.10 -16.21 41.89
CA SER A 7 -44.11 -16.19 42.99
C SER A 7 -44.11 -17.45 43.88
N GLY A 8 -42.95 -18.12 43.99
CA GLY A 8 -42.69 -19.16 45.00
C GLY A 8 -41.22 -19.62 44.99
N THR A 9 -40.44 -19.07 45.91
CA THR A 9 -39.01 -19.29 46.19
C THR A 9 -38.78 -20.41 47.22
N SER A 10 -37.65 -21.14 47.16
CA SER A 10 -36.67 -21.29 48.27
C SER A 10 -35.62 -22.41 48.06
N ARG A 11 -34.41 -22.14 48.57
CA ARG A 11 -33.12 -22.89 48.62
C ARG A 11 -33.03 -23.64 49.99
N PRO A 12 -31.88 -24.18 50.48
CA PRO A 12 -30.68 -24.83 49.92
C PRO A 12 -30.23 -26.11 50.71
N ALA A 13 -29.17 -26.84 50.30
CA ALA A 13 -28.32 -27.69 51.18
C ALA A 13 -27.00 -28.06 50.45
N SER A 14 -25.84 -27.46 50.77
CA SER A 14 -24.81 -27.86 51.76
C SER A 14 -23.96 -29.09 51.39
N ARG A 15 -22.65 -28.85 51.18
CA ARG A 15 -21.55 -29.83 51.02
C ARG A 15 -21.26 -30.59 52.33
N PRO A 16 -20.46 -31.67 52.24
CA PRO A 16 -19.22 -31.69 53.01
C PRO A 16 -17.97 -32.07 52.17
N ARG A 17 -16.82 -31.57 52.64
CA ARG A 17 -15.46 -31.96 52.23
C ARG A 17 -14.96 -33.09 53.16
N SER A 18 -14.14 -33.99 52.65
CA SER A 18 -13.05 -34.60 53.45
C SER A 18 -11.94 -35.16 52.56
N ASP A 19 -10.70 -34.82 52.95
CA ASP A 19 -9.39 -35.21 52.42
C ASP A 19 -9.11 -36.72 52.37
N ARG A 20 -8.32 -37.18 51.39
CA ARG A 20 -6.89 -37.55 51.60
C ARG A 20 -6.18 -38.11 50.34
N ARG A 21 -5.03 -37.48 50.06
CA ARG A 21 -3.76 -37.92 49.43
C ARG A 21 -3.63 -39.36 48.89
N ALA A 22 -3.09 -39.51 47.68
CA ALA A 22 -1.67 -39.81 47.40
C ALA A 22 -1.47 -40.27 45.94
N GLY A 23 -0.44 -39.77 45.24
CA GLY A 23 -0.11 -40.21 43.88
C GLY A 23 0.84 -39.27 43.14
N PHE A 24 2.07 -39.19 43.62
CA PHE A 24 3.20 -38.52 42.99
C PHE A 24 3.69 -39.36 41.79
N VAL A 25 3.70 -38.77 40.59
CA VAL A 25 4.59 -39.17 39.49
C VAL A 25 5.09 -37.90 38.81
N GLU A 26 6.35 -37.58 39.07
CA GLU A 26 7.13 -36.52 38.47
C GLU A 26 7.53 -36.92 37.04
N SER A 27 7.15 -36.12 36.03
CA SER A 27 7.66 -36.25 34.67
C SER A 27 8.33 -34.94 34.26
N LYS A 28 9.65 -34.90 34.45
CA LYS A 28 10.51 -33.88 33.84
C LYS A 28 10.63 -34.17 32.34
N ARG A 29 10.05 -33.29 31.51
CA ARG A 29 10.56 -33.04 30.16
C ARG A 29 10.68 -31.55 29.93
N THR A 30 11.90 -31.08 30.11
CA THR A 30 12.42 -29.81 29.60
C THR A 30 12.34 -29.80 28.07
N GLY A 31 11.33 -29.12 27.53
CA GLY A 31 11.15 -28.88 26.09
C GLY A 31 11.48 -27.43 25.75
N ARG A 32 12.75 -27.20 25.42
CA ARG A 32 13.35 -26.13 24.59
C ARG A 32 12.43 -24.97 24.17
N LEU A 33 12.78 -23.75 24.61
CA LEU A 33 12.35 -22.49 24.00
C LEU A 33 12.70 -22.51 22.50
N SER A 34 11.68 -22.55 21.65
CA SER A 34 11.84 -22.24 20.23
C SER A 34 12.10 -20.74 20.12
N LYS A 35 13.36 -20.37 19.90
CA LYS A 35 13.71 -19.02 19.44
C LYS A 35 13.11 -18.87 18.04
N GLY A 36 12.09 -18.04 17.90
CA GLY A 36 11.68 -17.55 16.59
C GLY A 36 12.88 -16.90 15.92
N GLY A 37 13.39 -17.54 14.86
CA GLY A 37 14.43 -16.99 14.00
C GLY A 37 13.93 -15.75 13.26
N PRO A 38 14.84 -14.99 12.62
CA PRO A 38 14.46 -13.80 11.87
C PRO A 38 13.41 -14.16 10.82
N SER A 39 12.41 -13.30 10.70
CA SER A 39 11.37 -13.34 9.67
C SER A 39 12.00 -13.71 8.33
N VAL A 40 11.57 -14.83 7.75
CA VAL A 40 11.81 -15.07 6.33
C VAL A 40 11.24 -13.87 5.59
N ALA A 41 12.07 -13.19 4.79
CA ALA A 41 11.56 -12.22 3.84
C ALA A 41 10.56 -12.97 2.96
N ASN A 42 9.29 -12.58 2.98
CA ASN A 42 8.31 -13.16 2.08
C ASN A 42 8.74 -12.80 0.66
N ILE A 43 9.04 -13.81 -0.15
CA ILE A 43 9.40 -13.65 -1.55
C ILE A 43 8.15 -13.19 -2.29
N LEU A 44 8.12 -11.94 -2.74
CA LEU A 44 7.01 -11.42 -3.53
C LEU A 44 7.02 -12.04 -4.93
N GLN A 45 5.89 -12.62 -5.33
CA GLN A 45 5.69 -13.09 -6.69
C GLN A 45 5.54 -11.90 -7.64
N PRO A 46 5.92 -12.01 -8.93
CA PRO A 46 5.77 -10.92 -9.89
C PRO A 46 4.35 -10.34 -9.97
N ALA A 47 3.32 -11.18 -9.84
CA ALA A 47 1.93 -10.73 -9.78
C ALA A 47 1.64 -9.85 -8.55
N GLU A 48 2.23 -10.15 -7.39
CA GLU A 48 2.11 -9.34 -6.18
C GLU A 48 2.83 -7.99 -6.36
N ILE A 49 4.00 -7.98 -7.02
CA ILE A 49 4.72 -6.73 -7.33
C ILE A 49 3.88 -5.85 -8.25
N VAL A 50 3.25 -6.42 -9.28
CA VAL A 50 2.36 -5.64 -10.17
C VAL A 50 1.13 -5.13 -9.44
N GLU A 51 0.53 -5.91 -8.53
CA GLU A 51 -0.59 -5.44 -7.70
C GLU A 51 -0.17 -4.28 -6.79
N ILE A 52 1.05 -4.31 -6.24
CA ILE A 52 1.60 -3.16 -5.49
C ILE A 52 1.75 -1.93 -6.40
N GLY A 53 2.16 -2.12 -7.66
CA GLY A 53 2.16 -1.06 -8.68
C GLY A 53 0.79 -0.42 -8.83
N ILE A 54 -0.26 -1.23 -9.05
CA ILE A 54 -1.65 -0.77 -9.14
C ILE A 54 -2.05 0.07 -7.92
N GLU A 55 -1.72 -0.39 -6.71
CA GLU A 55 -2.04 0.34 -5.48
C GLU A 55 -1.27 1.66 -5.36
N LYS A 56 -0.02 1.73 -5.83
CA LYS A 56 0.74 2.99 -5.91
C LYS A 56 0.06 3.97 -6.89
N GLU A 57 -0.36 3.52 -8.07
CA GLU A 57 -1.07 4.36 -9.05
C GLU A 57 -2.40 4.89 -8.47
N LYS A 58 -3.21 4.03 -7.84
CA LYS A 58 -4.48 4.45 -7.20
C LYS A 58 -4.26 5.51 -6.14
N LYS A 59 -3.19 5.38 -5.34
CA LYS A 59 -2.84 6.36 -4.32
C LYS A 59 -2.41 7.70 -4.92
N ARG A 60 -1.65 7.70 -6.03
CA ARG A 60 -1.30 8.95 -6.76
C ARG A 60 -2.53 9.59 -7.40
N ARG A 61 -3.40 8.79 -8.04
CA ARG A 61 -4.69 9.25 -8.54
C ARG A 61 -5.48 9.97 -7.45
N ASP A 62 -5.68 9.33 -6.31
CA ASP A 62 -6.46 9.90 -5.21
C ASP A 62 -5.79 11.16 -4.63
N PHE A 63 -4.46 11.18 -4.57
CA PHE A 63 -3.70 12.37 -4.21
C PHE A 63 -3.97 13.55 -5.17
N TYR A 64 -3.91 13.31 -6.48
CA TYR A 64 -4.14 14.37 -7.46
C TYR A 64 -5.59 14.83 -7.49
N ALA A 65 -6.57 13.94 -7.26
CA ALA A 65 -7.96 14.34 -7.05
C ALA A 65 -8.11 15.28 -5.84
N MET A 66 -7.46 14.99 -4.72
CA MET A 66 -7.46 15.87 -3.54
C MET A 66 -6.79 17.22 -3.81
N CYS A 67 -5.70 17.24 -4.58
CA CYS A 67 -5.04 18.47 -5.01
C CYS A 67 -5.95 19.32 -5.89
N ALA A 68 -6.59 18.72 -6.90
CA ALA A 68 -7.52 19.41 -7.78
C ALA A 68 -8.65 20.08 -6.97
N GLU A 69 -9.28 19.34 -6.06
CA GLU A 69 -10.36 19.88 -5.21
C GLU A 69 -9.85 21.02 -4.31
N ARG A 70 -8.68 20.85 -3.67
CA ARG A 70 -8.11 21.88 -2.77
C ARG A 70 -7.80 23.18 -3.50
N PHE A 71 -7.34 23.10 -4.75
CA PHE A 71 -6.92 24.28 -5.52
C PHE A 71 -7.90 24.69 -6.63
N LYS A 72 -9.14 24.21 -6.60
CA LYS A 72 -10.18 24.50 -7.61
C LYS A 72 -10.43 25.99 -7.90
N GLY A 73 -10.13 26.87 -6.95
CA GLY A 73 -10.23 28.33 -7.13
C GLY A 73 -9.12 28.95 -7.99
N ARG A 74 -8.07 28.18 -8.32
CA ARG A 74 -6.93 28.60 -9.14
C ARG A 74 -6.88 27.74 -10.39
N ARG A 75 -7.44 28.25 -11.48
CA ARG A 75 -7.70 27.51 -12.72
C ARG A 75 -6.47 26.74 -13.21
N GLU A 76 -5.30 27.37 -13.21
CA GLU A 76 -4.05 26.76 -13.68
C GLU A 76 -3.63 25.53 -12.87
N LEU A 77 -3.88 25.54 -11.55
CA LEU A 77 -3.56 24.42 -10.66
C LEU A 77 -4.61 23.32 -10.78
N TYR A 78 -5.88 23.70 -10.87
CA TYR A 78 -6.97 22.75 -11.07
C TYR A 78 -6.76 21.94 -12.35
N GLU A 79 -6.53 22.62 -13.48
CA GLU A 79 -6.28 21.99 -14.78
C GLU A 79 -5.06 21.04 -14.74
N LEU A 80 -3.98 21.43 -14.04
CA LEU A 80 -2.81 20.57 -13.88
C LEU A 80 -3.12 19.30 -13.09
N PHE A 81 -3.75 19.43 -11.92
CA PHE A 81 -4.00 18.28 -11.04
C PHE A 81 -5.12 17.38 -11.54
N GLU A 82 -6.13 17.93 -12.23
CA GLU A 82 -7.13 17.14 -12.95
C GLU A 82 -6.47 16.31 -14.05
N LYS A 83 -5.56 16.91 -14.82
CA LYS A 83 -4.83 16.19 -15.88
C LYS A 83 -3.96 15.05 -15.31
N LEU A 84 -3.24 15.31 -14.23
CA LEU A 84 -2.45 14.28 -13.54
C LEU A 84 -3.35 13.15 -13.01
N TYR A 85 -4.50 13.48 -12.41
CA TYR A 85 -5.49 12.50 -11.99
C TYR A 85 -5.94 11.57 -13.13
N GLU A 86 -6.29 12.11 -14.29
CA GLU A 86 -6.72 11.32 -15.45
C GLU A 86 -5.61 10.42 -15.99
N TRP A 87 -4.36 10.89 -15.98
CA TRP A 87 -3.22 10.05 -16.36
C TRP A 87 -3.03 8.87 -15.40
N GLU A 88 -3.15 9.09 -14.09
CA GLU A 88 -3.07 8.01 -13.11
C GLU A 88 -4.24 7.00 -13.24
N VAL A 89 -5.44 7.44 -13.65
CA VAL A 89 -6.55 6.53 -14.00
C VAL A 89 -6.14 5.59 -15.14
N GLU A 90 -5.51 6.13 -16.18
CA GLU A 90 -5.03 5.34 -17.31
C GLU A 90 -3.87 4.41 -16.90
N HIS A 91 -2.97 4.86 -16.02
CA HIS A 91 -1.90 4.00 -15.49
C HIS A 91 -2.47 2.81 -14.70
N VAL A 92 -3.45 3.04 -13.82
CA VAL A 92 -4.16 1.95 -13.11
C VAL A 92 -4.72 0.94 -14.10
N ARG A 93 -5.35 1.41 -15.19
CA ARG A 93 -5.92 0.56 -16.24
C ARG A 93 -4.84 -0.29 -16.90
N ARG A 94 -3.72 0.31 -17.33
CA ARG A 94 -2.60 -0.37 -18.01
C ARG A 94 -1.89 -1.37 -17.10
N PHE A 95 -1.67 -1.03 -15.83
CA PHE A 95 -1.10 -1.96 -14.85
C PHE A 95 -2.03 -3.16 -14.58
N THR A 96 -3.35 -2.91 -14.55
CA THR A 96 -4.35 -3.98 -14.42
C THR A 96 -4.30 -4.94 -15.62
N GLU A 97 -4.16 -4.42 -16.84
CA GLU A 97 -4.00 -5.25 -18.06
C GLU A 97 -2.72 -6.09 -18.02
N ILE A 98 -1.61 -5.52 -17.55
CA ILE A 98 -0.35 -6.26 -17.35
C ILE A 98 -0.61 -7.43 -16.40
N ARG A 99 -1.17 -7.15 -15.21
CA ARG A 99 -1.48 -8.18 -14.20
C ARG A 99 -2.35 -9.31 -14.75
N ASP A 100 -3.41 -8.97 -15.48
CA ASP A 100 -4.33 -9.97 -16.00
C ASP A 100 -3.66 -10.84 -17.09
N GLY A 101 -2.68 -10.29 -17.81
CA GLY A 101 -1.80 -11.03 -18.71
C GLY A 101 -0.82 -11.98 -18.01
N LEU A 102 -0.38 -11.63 -16.80
CA LEU A 102 0.57 -12.41 -16.00
C LEU A 102 0.00 -13.74 -15.49
N SER A 103 -1.32 -13.80 -15.22
CA SER A 103 -2.01 -15.04 -14.80
C SER A 103 -1.90 -16.21 -15.79
N LYS A 104 -1.46 -15.95 -17.02
CA LYS A 104 -1.32 -16.93 -18.11
C LYS A 104 0.12 -17.40 -18.35
N ALA A 105 1.10 -16.79 -17.67
CA ALA A 105 2.50 -17.14 -17.79
C ALA A 105 2.95 -18.00 -16.59
N GLN A 106 3.49 -19.19 -16.84
CA GLN A 106 4.20 -19.93 -15.79
C GLN A 106 5.53 -19.22 -15.53
N TYR A 107 5.68 -18.66 -14.34
CA TYR A 107 6.96 -18.07 -13.91
C TYR A 107 7.94 -19.18 -13.58
N THR A 108 8.79 -19.49 -14.54
CA THR A 108 10.03 -20.22 -14.32
C THR A 108 11.17 -19.22 -14.43
N GLU A 109 11.57 -18.58 -13.34
CA GLU A 109 12.96 -18.15 -13.16
C GLU A 109 13.23 -17.63 -11.74
N SER A 110 14.29 -18.18 -11.16
CA SER A 110 14.94 -17.68 -9.95
C SER A 110 15.60 -16.34 -10.29
N TYR A 111 14.95 -15.23 -9.96
CA TYR A 111 15.61 -13.92 -10.01
C TYR A 111 16.83 -13.93 -9.08
N ALA A 112 17.93 -13.29 -9.51
CA ALA A 112 19.10 -13.16 -8.65
C ALA A 112 18.71 -12.39 -7.37
N GLY A 113 19.14 -12.86 -6.20
CA GLY A 113 18.68 -12.32 -4.91
C GLY A 113 18.87 -10.81 -4.74
N GLU A 114 19.82 -10.19 -5.44
CA GLU A 114 20.02 -8.74 -5.44
C GLU A 114 18.87 -7.98 -6.13
N THR A 115 18.31 -8.51 -7.23
CA THR A 115 17.17 -7.92 -7.93
C THR A 115 15.90 -7.98 -7.07
N GLU A 116 15.71 -9.08 -6.35
CA GLU A 116 14.60 -9.25 -5.41
C GLU A 116 14.72 -8.29 -4.21
N ALA A 117 15.90 -8.22 -3.59
CA ALA A 117 16.16 -7.30 -2.47
C ALA A 117 15.94 -5.84 -2.88
N TYR A 118 16.33 -5.46 -4.10
CA TYR A 118 16.06 -4.15 -4.65
C TYR A 118 14.55 -3.87 -4.76
N MET A 119 13.76 -4.80 -5.31
CA MET A 119 12.31 -4.59 -5.41
C MET A 119 11.62 -4.54 -4.07
N ASN A 120 12.02 -5.39 -3.13
CA ASN A 120 11.49 -5.35 -1.78
C ASN A 120 11.72 -3.98 -1.13
N ALA A 121 12.88 -3.34 -1.36
CA ALA A 121 13.15 -1.99 -0.87
C ALA A 121 12.24 -0.93 -1.51
N LEU A 122 11.92 -1.04 -2.80
CA LEU A 122 11.04 -0.08 -3.50
C LEU A 122 9.56 -0.23 -3.12
N VAL A 123 9.12 -1.46 -2.84
CA VAL A 123 7.76 -1.75 -2.37
C VAL A 123 7.50 -1.09 -1.01
N GLN A 124 8.49 -1.07 -0.12
CA GLN A 124 8.39 -0.54 1.24
C GLN A 124 8.54 0.99 1.31
N SER A 125 8.21 1.73 0.25
CA SER A 125 8.34 3.18 0.22
C SER A 125 7.41 3.86 1.23
N ASP A 126 8.00 4.47 2.26
CA ASP A 126 7.32 5.23 3.31
C ASP A 126 6.44 6.37 2.75
N LEU A 127 6.76 6.84 1.54
CA LEU A 127 6.06 7.90 0.84
C LEU A 127 4.55 7.61 0.69
N TYR A 128 4.17 6.34 0.65
CA TYR A 128 2.79 5.87 0.43
C TYR A 128 2.10 5.30 1.68
N LEU A 129 2.80 5.17 2.80
CA LEU A 129 2.24 4.53 4.02
C LEU A 129 1.06 5.30 4.62
N ASP A 130 0.92 6.56 4.22
CA ASP A 130 0.20 7.55 5.02
C ASP A 130 -0.55 8.60 4.17
N LEU A 131 -0.83 8.25 2.92
CA LEU A 131 -1.59 9.05 1.96
C LEU A 131 -3.09 9.03 2.29
N THR A 132 -3.45 9.59 3.44
CA THR A 132 -4.84 9.75 3.90
C THR A 132 -5.29 11.20 3.67
N ALA A 133 -6.60 11.43 3.58
CA ALA A 133 -7.14 12.79 3.50
C ALA A 133 -6.73 13.67 4.69
N ALA A 134 -6.58 13.07 5.89
CA ALA A 134 -6.13 13.77 7.09
C ALA A 134 -4.68 14.24 6.97
N LYS A 135 -3.74 13.35 6.61
CA LYS A 135 -2.34 13.73 6.40
C LYS A 135 -2.14 14.64 5.20
N PHE A 136 -2.92 14.46 4.14
CA PHE A 136 -2.97 15.41 3.03
C PHE A 136 -3.38 16.81 3.51
N ALA A 137 -4.39 16.92 4.38
CA ALA A 137 -4.80 18.20 4.97
C ALA A 137 -3.72 18.82 5.86
N GLU A 138 -2.95 18.00 6.56
CA GLU A 138 -1.85 18.44 7.41
C GLU A 138 -0.63 18.92 6.63
N GLU A 139 -0.21 18.17 5.61
CA GLU A 139 1.06 18.37 4.90
C GLU A 139 0.93 19.32 3.70
N VAL A 140 -0.21 19.34 3.01
CA VAL A 140 -0.38 20.09 1.76
C VAL A 140 -1.14 21.38 2.02
N LYS A 141 -0.43 22.44 2.43
CA LYS A 141 -1.02 23.75 2.78
C LYS A 141 -0.96 24.74 1.64
N THR A 142 0.08 24.64 0.82
CA THR A 142 0.34 25.53 -0.31
C THR A 142 0.38 24.76 -1.63
N PRO A 143 0.21 25.44 -2.78
CA PRO A 143 0.45 24.82 -4.07
C PRO A 143 1.86 24.24 -4.23
N VAL A 144 2.86 24.87 -3.61
CA VAL A 144 4.25 24.40 -3.67
C VAL A 144 4.40 23.06 -2.94
N ASP A 145 3.77 22.90 -1.77
CA ASP A 145 3.79 21.63 -1.02
C ASP A 145 3.21 20.49 -1.86
N ALA A 146 2.09 20.74 -2.54
CA ALA A 146 1.43 19.76 -3.40
C ALA A 146 2.33 19.34 -4.57
N ILE A 147 2.97 20.32 -5.21
CA ILE A 147 3.84 20.10 -6.37
C ILE A 147 5.11 19.34 -5.96
N GLU A 148 5.75 19.73 -4.85
CA GLU A 148 6.95 19.03 -4.37
C GLU A 148 6.65 17.59 -3.99
N LYS A 149 5.51 17.35 -3.33
CA LYS A 149 5.08 15.99 -2.99
C LYS A 149 4.74 15.18 -4.25
N GLY A 150 4.06 15.76 -5.23
CA GLY A 150 3.82 15.18 -6.56
C GLY A 150 5.12 14.76 -7.25
N ILE A 151 6.12 15.64 -7.31
CA ILE A 151 7.43 15.31 -7.89
C ILE A 151 8.10 14.15 -7.16
N GLY A 152 7.94 14.07 -5.84
CA GLY A 152 8.42 12.93 -5.03
C GLY A 152 7.75 11.62 -5.46
N PHE A 153 6.43 11.64 -5.65
CA PHE A 153 5.67 10.48 -6.11
C PHE A 153 6.13 9.99 -7.49
N GLU A 154 6.30 10.87 -8.47
CA GLU A 154 6.68 10.44 -9.82
C GLU A 154 8.11 9.89 -9.87
N LYS A 155 9.02 10.44 -9.05
CA LYS A 155 10.37 9.88 -8.91
C LYS A 155 10.36 8.47 -8.32
N ASP A 156 9.53 8.23 -7.30
CA ASP A 156 9.35 6.90 -6.73
C ASP A 156 8.74 5.93 -7.75
N ALA A 157 7.73 6.39 -8.52
CA ALA A 157 7.10 5.61 -9.58
C ALA A 157 8.13 5.20 -10.65
N ILE A 158 8.95 6.13 -11.13
CA ILE A 158 10.03 5.84 -12.09
C ILE A 158 11.00 4.78 -11.53
N LEU A 159 11.42 4.91 -10.27
CA LEU A 159 12.30 3.92 -9.65
C LEU A 159 11.63 2.55 -9.58
N PHE A 160 10.38 2.51 -9.13
CA PHE A 160 9.58 1.29 -9.03
C PHE A 160 9.41 0.61 -10.40
N PHE A 161 9.06 1.36 -11.43
CA PHE A 161 8.86 0.84 -12.79
C PHE A 161 10.16 0.30 -13.39
N ASN A 162 11.29 0.99 -13.20
CA ASN A 162 12.60 0.49 -13.64
C ASN A 162 12.95 -0.82 -12.96
N GLY A 163 12.69 -0.92 -11.65
CA GLY A 163 12.90 -2.15 -10.91
C GLY A 163 11.97 -3.29 -11.32
N LEU A 164 10.78 -3.00 -11.84
CA LEU A 164 9.82 -4.01 -12.32
C LEU A 164 10.21 -4.66 -13.65
N VAL A 165 11.01 -3.98 -14.50
CA VAL A 165 11.39 -4.44 -15.85
C VAL A 165 11.92 -5.90 -15.90
N PRO A 166 12.78 -6.36 -14.98
CA PRO A 166 13.25 -7.74 -14.97
C PRO A 166 12.14 -8.77 -14.74
N PHE A 167 11.06 -8.39 -14.05
CA PHE A 167 9.99 -9.30 -13.59
C PHE A 167 8.86 -9.50 -14.60
N VAL A 168 8.91 -8.78 -15.73
CA VAL A 168 7.87 -8.83 -16.76
C VAL A 168 8.43 -9.33 -18.10
N ASP A 169 7.55 -9.92 -18.91
CA ASP A 169 7.88 -10.42 -20.24
C ASP A 169 8.19 -9.27 -21.22
N PRO A 170 8.84 -9.55 -22.37
CA PRO A 170 9.26 -8.49 -23.30
C PRO A 170 8.13 -7.56 -23.77
N LYS A 171 6.92 -8.10 -24.00
CA LYS A 171 5.76 -7.30 -24.39
C LYS A 171 5.39 -6.28 -23.30
N ASN A 172 5.36 -6.69 -22.04
CA ASN A 172 5.04 -5.79 -20.95
C ASN A 172 6.20 -4.81 -20.65
N ARG A 173 7.47 -5.14 -20.97
CA ARG A 173 8.59 -4.21 -20.82
C ARG A 173 8.40 -2.93 -21.65
N GLU A 174 7.91 -3.03 -22.88
CA GLU A 174 7.64 -1.86 -23.73
C GLU A 174 6.55 -0.95 -23.11
N ILE A 175 5.52 -1.57 -22.51
CA ILE A 175 4.46 -0.85 -21.82
C ILE A 175 5.03 -0.13 -20.59
N ILE A 176 5.85 -0.80 -19.78
CA ILE A 176 6.52 -0.21 -18.61
C ILE A 176 7.45 0.94 -19.01
N GLN A 177 8.20 0.82 -20.11
CA GLN A 177 9.06 1.90 -20.61
C GLN A 177 8.24 3.13 -21.02
N THR A 178 7.06 2.91 -21.62
CA THR A 178 6.15 4.01 -21.96
C THR A 178 5.64 4.70 -20.70
N LEU A 179 5.23 3.95 -19.68
CA LEU A 179 4.81 4.50 -18.38
C LEU A 179 5.94 5.30 -17.72
N ILE A 180 7.19 4.82 -17.76
CA ILE A 180 8.36 5.57 -17.26
C ILE A 180 8.50 6.93 -17.98
N ALA A 181 8.32 6.95 -19.30
CA ALA A 181 8.40 8.19 -20.06
C ALA A 181 7.26 9.16 -19.72
N GLU A 182 6.05 8.64 -19.48
CA GLU A 182 4.88 9.42 -19.01
C GLU A 182 5.16 10.06 -17.64
N GLU A 183 5.70 9.32 -16.67
CA GLU A 183 6.07 9.87 -15.35
C GLU A 183 7.17 10.94 -15.42
N GLN A 184 8.13 10.78 -16.34
CA GLN A 184 9.11 11.83 -16.60
C GLN A 184 8.44 13.11 -17.12
N GLN A 185 7.41 13.00 -17.95
CA GLN A 185 6.63 14.16 -18.36
C GLN A 185 5.89 14.78 -17.18
N HIS A 186 5.26 13.98 -16.32
CA HIS A 186 4.54 14.49 -15.13
C HIS A 186 5.45 15.39 -14.27
N ILE A 187 6.69 14.97 -14.02
CA ILE A 187 7.71 15.77 -13.32
C ILE A 187 7.95 17.11 -14.02
N ILE A 188 8.04 17.12 -15.35
CA ILE A 188 8.26 18.35 -16.14
C ILE A 188 7.06 19.31 -15.97
N TYR A 189 5.82 18.81 -16.07
CA TYR A 189 4.61 19.62 -15.86
C TYR A 189 4.58 20.24 -14.46
N LEU A 190 4.82 19.43 -13.43
CA LEU A 190 4.88 19.87 -12.03
C LEU A 190 5.99 20.91 -11.81
N PHE A 191 7.19 20.67 -12.35
CA PHE A 191 8.31 21.59 -12.23
C PHE A 191 8.05 22.93 -12.90
N ASN A 192 7.45 22.92 -14.09
CA ASN A 192 7.10 24.15 -14.81
C ASN A 192 6.07 24.97 -14.02
N MET A 193 5.03 24.32 -13.48
CA MET A 193 4.06 24.99 -12.60
C MET A 193 4.74 25.60 -11.37
N LYS A 194 5.68 24.89 -10.74
CA LYS A 194 6.45 25.43 -9.61
C LYS A 194 7.19 26.72 -9.98
N LYS A 195 7.81 26.75 -11.16
CA LYS A 195 8.51 27.94 -11.66
C LYS A 195 7.56 29.10 -11.92
N GLU A 196 6.39 28.84 -12.49
CA GLU A 196 5.38 29.87 -12.73
C GLU A 196 4.85 30.48 -11.43
N LEU A 197 4.74 29.69 -10.37
CA LEU A 197 4.36 30.17 -9.04
C LEU A 197 5.46 31.02 -8.37
N ALA A 198 6.74 30.74 -8.65
CA ALA A 198 7.87 31.48 -8.09
C ALA A 198 8.22 32.75 -8.89
N GLY A 199 7.78 32.83 -10.15
CA GLY A 199 8.00 33.97 -11.05
C GLY A 199 6.86 35.01 -11.06
N LYS A 200 5.90 34.89 -10.13
CA LYS A 200 4.85 35.86 -9.84
C LYS A 200 5.07 36.43 -8.45
#